data_AF-X1PAZ8-F1
#
_entry.id   AF-X1PAZ8-F1
#
_cell.length_a   1.000
_cell.length_b   1.000
_cell.length_c   1.000
_cell.angle_alpha   90.00
_cell.angle_beta   90.00
_cell.angle_gamma   90.00
#
_symmetry.space_group_name_H-M   'P 1'
#
loop_
_entity.id
_entity.type
_entity.pdbx_description
1 polymer ?
#
loop_
_entity_poly.entity_id
_entity_poly.type
_entity_poly.pdbx_seq_one_letter_code
_entity_poly.pdbx_strand_id
1 'polypeptide(L)'
;MSEISRVALFGKLNSLAYKAIEAATVFCKLRGNPYVELVHWFHQILQLPDSDLHQIVRQSGIDPARLAKDLTEALDRLPRGSTSITDLSSHVEEAVERGWVYGSLMFGESQVRTGYLVIGILKTPSLRHALTGLSAEFAKLKVEDHMMLVDPVGQVDAVAAAREQVDRRGAERHQLLRVHRALQALVVLAEQHDQFQLLAVASTQGAVQAGELDEQEARRQGEVFLQQAVALERPRHHRQQRVL
;
A
#
# COMPACT_ATOMS: atom_id res chain seq x y z
N MET A 1 -4.23 -8.59 23.12
CA MET A 1 -4.90 -7.48 22.42
C MET A 1 -4.57 -7.61 20.93
N SER A 2 -5.46 -7.20 20.03
CA SER A 2 -5.21 -7.29 18.58
C SER A 2 -4.32 -6.14 18.13
N GLU A 3 -3.04 -6.42 17.91
CA GLU A 3 -2.10 -5.47 17.30
C GLU A 3 -2.55 -5.09 15.89
N ILE A 4 -2.21 -3.87 15.44
CA ILE A 4 -2.48 -3.42 14.07
C ILE A 4 -1.68 -4.32 13.10
N SER A 5 -2.37 -4.92 12.13
CA SER A 5 -1.67 -5.78 11.16
C SER A 5 -0.75 -4.97 10.27
N ARG A 6 0.45 -5.50 9.97
CA ARG A 6 1.40 -4.89 9.02
C ARG A 6 0.76 -4.63 7.66
N VAL A 7 -0.11 -5.53 7.21
CA VAL A 7 -0.83 -5.35 5.94
C VAL A 7 -1.68 -4.08 5.98
N ALA A 8 -2.38 -3.82 7.09
CA ALA A 8 -3.15 -2.59 7.25
C ALA A 8 -2.26 -1.34 7.35
N LEU A 9 -1.16 -1.42 8.14
CA LEU A 9 -0.25 -0.31 8.37
C LEU A 9 0.49 0.12 7.10
N PHE A 10 1.20 -0.82 6.46
CA PHE A 10 1.94 -0.55 5.22
C PHE A 10 1.02 -0.34 4.02
N GLY A 11 -0.25 -0.77 4.11
CA GLY A 11 -1.29 -0.45 3.13
C GLY A 11 -1.61 1.04 3.02
N LYS A 12 -1.27 1.84 4.04
CA LYS A 12 -1.43 3.31 4.02
C LYS A 12 -0.31 4.04 3.30
N LEU A 13 0.81 3.40 2.97
CA LEU A 13 1.90 4.07 2.26
C LEU A 13 1.53 4.38 0.80
N ASN A 14 2.00 5.52 0.30
CA ASN A 14 1.95 5.82 -1.13
C ASN A 14 2.85 4.86 -1.93
N SER A 15 2.78 4.91 -3.27
CA SER A 15 3.48 3.91 -4.09
C SER A 15 5.00 4.00 -3.96
N LEU A 16 5.56 5.22 -3.84
CA LEU A 16 6.99 5.44 -3.67
C LEU A 16 7.50 4.89 -2.34
N ALA A 17 6.86 5.26 -1.22
CA ALA A 17 7.29 4.83 0.10
C ALA A 17 7.18 3.31 0.24
N TYR A 18 6.12 2.72 -0.33
CA TYR A 18 5.92 1.27 -0.35
C TYR A 18 7.00 0.54 -1.15
N LYS A 19 7.28 0.97 -2.39
CA LYS A 19 8.35 0.38 -3.22
C LYS A 19 9.72 0.52 -2.56
N ALA A 20 9.97 1.65 -1.89
CA ALA A 20 11.22 1.87 -1.20
C ALA A 20 11.40 0.94 0.02
N ILE A 21 10.34 0.60 0.76
CA ILE A 21 10.46 -0.35 1.88
C ILE A 21 10.62 -1.80 1.37
N GLU A 22 10.00 -2.15 0.24
CA GLU A 22 10.24 -3.43 -0.43
C GLU A 22 11.71 -3.55 -0.86
N ALA A 23 12.25 -2.51 -1.50
CA ALA A 23 13.67 -2.46 -1.87
C ALA A 23 14.59 -2.52 -0.64
N ALA A 24 14.22 -1.84 0.45
CA ALA A 24 14.97 -1.85 1.70
C ALA A 24 14.99 -3.24 2.34
N THR A 25 13.89 -3.98 2.23
CA THR A 25 13.80 -5.38 2.69
C THR A 25 14.75 -6.27 1.90
N VAL A 26 14.74 -6.19 0.57
CA VAL A 26 15.68 -6.95 -0.27
C VAL A 26 17.13 -6.57 0.04
N PHE A 27 17.41 -5.27 0.18
CA PHE A 27 18.74 -4.77 0.49
C PHE A 27 19.24 -5.25 1.86
N CYS A 28 18.39 -5.23 2.89
CA CYS A 28 18.69 -5.78 4.22
C CYS A 28 19.09 -7.26 4.14
N LYS A 29 18.38 -8.06 3.33
CA LYS A 29 18.72 -9.47 3.11
C LYS A 29 20.09 -9.65 2.47
N LEU A 30 20.39 -8.86 1.43
CA LEU A 30 21.67 -8.94 0.72
C LEU A 30 22.86 -8.55 1.60
N ARG A 31 22.66 -7.65 2.57
CA ARG A 31 23.68 -7.29 3.56
C ARG A 31 23.79 -8.26 4.73
N GLY A 32 22.87 -9.23 4.86
CA GLY A 32 22.82 -10.16 5.98
C GLY A 32 22.49 -9.49 7.31
N ASN A 33 21.72 -8.40 7.29
CA ASN A 33 21.26 -7.71 8.49
C ASN A 33 19.98 -8.39 9.03
N PRO A 34 19.81 -8.49 10.36
CA PRO A 34 18.69 -9.20 10.95
C PRO A 34 17.36 -8.44 10.85
N TYR A 35 17.38 -7.10 10.87
CA TYR A 35 16.19 -6.26 10.87
C TYR A 35 16.23 -5.19 9.80
N VAL A 36 15.06 -4.91 9.19
CA VAL A 36 14.91 -3.75 8.31
C VAL A 36 14.77 -2.50 9.17
N GLU A 37 15.88 -1.80 9.32
CA GLU A 37 16.00 -0.51 10.01
C GLU A 37 15.59 0.70 9.16
N LEU A 38 15.27 1.83 9.81
CA LEU A 38 15.02 3.13 9.16
C LEU A 38 16.13 3.53 8.19
N VAL A 39 17.39 3.22 8.52
CA VAL A 39 18.54 3.54 7.66
C VAL A 39 18.47 2.84 6.31
N HIS A 40 17.99 1.59 6.23
CA HIS A 40 17.80 0.91 4.94
C HIS A 40 16.75 1.62 4.11
N TRP A 41 15.65 2.02 4.75
CA TRP A 41 14.54 2.64 4.05
C TRP A 41 14.89 4.03 3.52
N PHE A 42 15.47 4.88 4.37
CA PHE A 42 15.92 6.22 3.97
C PHE A 42 17.02 6.16 2.91
N HIS A 43 17.95 5.20 3.03
CA HIS A 43 18.96 4.98 2.02
C HIS A 43 18.33 4.64 0.65
N GLN A 44 17.34 3.74 0.60
CA GLN A 44 16.64 3.39 -0.63
C GLN A 44 15.80 4.54 -1.20
N ILE A 45 15.14 5.33 -0.35
CA ILE A 45 14.39 6.53 -0.78
C ILE A 45 15.35 7.52 -1.48
N LEU A 46 16.56 7.70 -0.95
CA LEU A 46 17.57 8.60 -1.52
C LEU A 46 18.28 8.05 -2.79
N GLN A 47 18.04 6.79 -3.16
CA GLN A 47 18.50 6.27 -4.46
C GLN A 47 17.52 6.58 -5.61
N LEU A 48 16.31 7.02 -5.28
CA LEU A 48 15.31 7.40 -6.28
C LEU A 48 15.66 8.76 -6.91
N PRO A 49 15.21 9.06 -8.15
CA PRO A 49 15.51 10.33 -8.80
C PRO A 49 14.99 11.56 -8.02
N ASP A 50 13.81 11.44 -7.42
CA ASP A 50 13.20 12.48 -6.60
C ASP A 50 12.21 11.87 -5.59
N SER A 51 12.02 12.56 -4.46
CA SER A 51 11.06 12.21 -3.41
C SER A 51 10.89 13.40 -2.46
N ASP A 52 9.91 13.35 -1.57
CA ASP A 52 9.77 14.39 -0.55
C ASP A 52 11.06 14.52 0.26
N LEU A 53 11.71 13.41 0.60
CA LEU A 53 12.97 13.43 1.33
C LEU A 53 14.08 14.22 0.59
N HIS A 54 14.13 14.14 -0.74
CA HIS A 54 15.06 14.96 -1.53
C HIS A 54 14.73 16.44 -1.45
N GLN A 55 13.45 16.79 -1.57
CA GLN A 55 13.00 18.19 -1.48
C GLN A 55 13.29 18.75 -0.09
N ILE A 56 13.02 17.97 0.96
CA ILE A 56 13.32 18.32 2.36
C ILE A 56 14.81 18.58 2.55
N VAL A 57 15.67 17.70 2.04
CA VAL A 57 17.12 17.85 2.09
C VAL A 57 17.58 19.15 1.41
N ARG A 58 17.05 19.43 0.21
CA ARG A 58 17.40 20.65 -0.56
C ARG A 58 16.96 21.93 0.14
N GLN A 59 15.75 21.95 0.69
CA GLN A 59 15.16 23.15 1.28
C GLN A 59 15.70 23.43 2.69
N SER A 60 16.12 22.39 3.42
CA SER A 60 16.54 22.51 4.83
C SER A 60 18.04 22.79 5.02
N GLY A 61 18.79 23.03 3.94
CA GLY A 61 20.24 23.25 4.01
C GLY A 61 21.03 22.03 4.51
N ILE A 62 20.49 20.83 4.29
CA ILE A 62 21.21 19.57 4.55
C ILE A 62 22.22 19.36 3.43
N ASP A 63 23.44 18.96 3.79
CA ASP A 63 24.45 18.53 2.83
C ASP A 63 24.12 17.09 2.36
N PRO A 64 23.69 16.89 1.10
CA PRO A 64 23.30 15.57 0.62
C PRO A 64 24.49 14.60 0.54
N ALA A 65 25.71 15.09 0.30
CA ALA A 65 26.89 14.25 0.25
C ALA A 65 27.26 13.77 1.65
N ARG A 66 27.16 14.65 2.65
CA ARG A 66 27.36 14.27 4.04
C ARG A 66 26.30 13.29 4.53
N LEU A 67 25.03 13.56 4.24
CA LEU A 67 23.94 12.67 4.60
C LEU A 67 24.11 11.27 3.98
N ALA A 68 24.43 11.19 2.69
CA ALA A 68 24.66 9.91 2.02
C ALA A 68 25.79 9.12 2.67
N LYS A 69 26.91 9.80 2.99
CA LYS A 69 28.04 9.19 3.69
C LYS A 69 27.63 8.67 5.08
N ASP A 70 26.96 9.49 5.88
CA ASP A 70 26.55 9.12 7.24
C ASP A 70 25.60 7.90 7.23
N LEU A 71 24.67 7.82 6.26
CA LEU A 71 23.79 6.66 6.10
C LEU A 71 24.54 5.40 5.69
N THR A 72 25.52 5.50 4.78
CA THR A 72 26.38 4.36 4.42
C THR A 72 27.18 3.87 5.62
N GLU A 73 27.77 4.76 6.39
CA GLU A 73 28.48 4.40 7.63
C GLU A 73 27.55 3.78 8.67
N ALA A 74 26.32 4.30 8.82
CA ALA A 74 25.32 3.72 9.70
C ALA A 74 24.91 2.30 9.28
N LEU A 75 24.72 2.06 7.97
CA LEU A 75 24.49 0.72 7.42
C LEU A 75 25.66 -0.22 7.69
N ASP A 76 26.90 0.28 7.61
CA ASP A 76 28.09 -0.54 7.82
C ASP A 76 28.29 -0.98 9.27
N ARG A 77 27.78 -0.19 10.23
CA ARG A 77 27.80 -0.51 11.67
C ARG A 77 26.77 -1.57 12.09
N LEU A 78 25.78 -1.87 11.26
CA LEU A 78 24.74 -2.84 11.62
C LEU A 78 25.31 -4.27 11.75
N PRO A 79 24.78 -5.09 12.68
CA PRO A 79 25.21 -6.48 12.84
C PRO A 79 24.94 -7.28 11.57
N ARG A 80 25.89 -8.13 11.20
CA ARG A 80 25.84 -8.98 10.00
C ARG A 80 25.87 -10.45 10.39
N GLY A 81 25.61 -11.31 9.41
CA GLY A 81 25.66 -12.78 9.58
C GLY A 81 24.29 -13.42 9.78
N SER A 82 23.21 -12.67 9.59
CA SER A 82 21.87 -13.23 9.56
C SER A 82 21.67 -14.03 8.26
N THR A 83 21.25 -15.30 8.38
CA THR A 83 20.97 -16.18 7.23
C THR A 83 19.64 -15.86 6.55
N SER A 84 18.76 -15.14 7.25
CA SER A 84 17.50 -14.59 6.74
C SER A 84 17.17 -13.28 7.45
N ILE A 85 16.33 -12.43 6.86
CA ILE A 85 15.72 -11.32 7.60
C ILE A 85 14.86 -11.91 8.71
N THR A 86 14.99 -11.38 9.91
CA THR A 86 14.16 -11.76 11.05
C THR A 86 12.85 -11.00 11.00
N ASP A 87 12.90 -9.65 10.93
CA ASP A 87 11.70 -8.84 10.87
C ASP A 87 11.95 -7.37 10.44
N LEU A 88 10.92 -6.54 10.46
CA LEU A 88 11.01 -5.08 10.46
C LEU A 88 11.35 -4.57 11.87
N SER A 89 12.11 -3.47 11.96
CA SER A 89 12.35 -2.80 13.25
C SER A 89 11.09 -2.10 13.78
N SER A 90 10.95 -2.01 15.11
CA SER A 90 9.85 -1.28 15.75
C SER A 90 9.82 0.20 15.34
N HIS A 91 10.99 0.81 15.12
CA HIS A 91 11.08 2.19 14.64
C HIS A 91 10.48 2.38 13.24
N VAL A 92 10.56 1.38 12.35
CA VAL A 92 9.93 1.46 11.02
C VAL A 92 8.41 1.39 11.16
N GLU A 93 7.88 0.47 11.96
CA GLU A 93 6.44 0.36 12.19
C GLU A 93 5.87 1.63 12.83
N GLU A 94 6.52 2.10 13.90
CA GLU A 94 6.14 3.33 14.59
C GLU A 94 6.23 4.55 13.64
N ALA A 95 7.25 4.65 12.78
CA ALA A 95 7.34 5.74 11.81
C ALA A 95 6.16 5.76 10.83
N VAL A 96 5.67 4.60 10.38
CA VAL A 96 4.47 4.53 9.52
C VAL A 96 3.22 4.95 10.30
N GLU A 97 3.07 4.49 11.54
CA GLU A 97 1.94 4.87 12.39
C GLU A 97 1.90 6.38 12.62
N ARG A 98 3.03 6.97 13.01
CA ARG A 98 3.14 8.42 13.23
C ARG A 98 2.94 9.18 11.93
N GLY A 99 3.48 8.72 10.81
CA GLY A 99 3.23 9.29 9.49
C GLY A 99 1.76 9.26 9.10
N TRP A 100 1.04 8.18 9.42
CA TRP A 100 -0.41 8.07 9.20
C TRP A 100 -1.20 9.04 10.08
N VAL A 101 -0.86 9.15 11.36
CA VAL A 101 -1.52 10.09 12.29
C VAL A 101 -1.43 11.52 11.77
N TYR A 102 -0.24 11.97 11.34
CA TYR A 102 -0.10 13.32 10.78
C TYR A 102 -0.72 13.45 9.39
N GLY A 103 -0.49 12.49 8.48
CA GLY A 103 -1.06 12.52 7.13
C GLY A 103 -2.59 12.62 7.13
N SER A 104 -3.25 11.81 7.94
CA SER A 104 -4.72 11.77 8.00
C SER A 104 -5.34 12.93 8.79
N LEU A 105 -4.78 13.30 9.96
CA LEU A 105 -5.41 14.29 10.84
C LEU A 105 -4.98 15.73 10.54
N MET A 106 -3.72 15.95 10.15
CA MET A 106 -3.19 17.30 9.90
C MET A 106 -3.35 17.70 8.43
N PHE A 107 -3.15 16.75 7.50
CA PHE A 107 -3.19 17.03 6.07
C PHE A 107 -4.46 16.52 5.37
N GLY A 108 -5.28 15.71 6.04
CA GLY A 108 -6.52 15.19 5.46
C GLY A 108 -6.31 14.17 4.33
N GLU A 109 -5.11 13.58 4.24
CA GLU A 109 -4.73 12.69 3.15
C GLU A 109 -5.02 11.23 3.45
N SER A 110 -5.34 10.46 2.39
CA SER A 110 -5.64 9.02 2.49
C SER A 110 -4.41 8.12 2.40
N GLN A 111 -3.23 8.71 2.12
CA GLN A 111 -1.95 8.00 1.99
C GLN A 111 -0.80 8.70 2.72
N VAL A 112 0.15 7.90 3.18
CA VAL A 112 1.38 8.32 3.84
C VAL A 112 2.48 8.45 2.80
N ARG A 113 2.84 9.69 2.47
CA ARG A 113 4.03 10.03 1.68
C ARG A 113 5.27 10.13 2.56
N THR A 114 6.45 10.13 1.94
CA THR A 114 7.73 10.19 2.66
C THR A 114 7.91 11.43 3.52
N GLY A 115 7.32 12.57 3.13
CA GLY A 115 7.31 13.79 3.94
C GLY A 115 6.54 13.62 5.25
N TYR A 116 5.41 12.91 5.23
CA TYR A 116 4.63 12.63 6.44
C TYR A 116 5.36 11.68 7.38
N LEU A 117 6.14 10.73 6.84
CA LEU A 117 7.03 9.89 7.66
C LEU A 117 8.05 10.76 8.40
N VAL A 118 8.70 11.70 7.71
CA VAL A 118 9.67 12.62 8.33
C VAL A 118 9.01 13.46 9.42
N ILE A 119 7.82 14.02 9.18
CA ILE A 119 7.05 14.76 10.19
C ILE A 119 6.76 13.89 11.41
N GLY A 120 6.24 12.68 11.19
CA GLY A 120 5.91 11.73 12.24
C GLY A 120 7.13 11.36 13.10
N ILE A 121 8.26 11.07 12.45
CA ILE A 121 9.53 10.78 13.10
C ILE A 121 10.01 11.97 13.93
N LEU A 122 10.01 13.18 13.36
CA LEU A 122 10.49 14.36 14.08
C LEU A 122 9.58 14.72 15.27
N LYS A 123 8.26 14.58 15.14
CA LYS A 123 7.34 14.89 16.25
C LYS A 123 7.35 13.86 17.38
N THR A 124 7.94 12.68 17.16
CA THR A 124 8.05 11.62 18.17
C THR A 124 9.48 11.58 18.73
N PRO A 125 9.70 11.89 20.03
CA PRO A 125 11.06 12.02 20.57
C PRO A 125 11.96 10.79 20.38
N SER A 126 11.44 9.57 20.59
CA SER A 126 12.17 8.31 20.39
C SER A 126 12.67 8.18 18.94
N LEU A 127 11.77 8.36 17.97
CA LEU A 127 12.09 8.28 16.55
C LEU A 127 13.01 9.41 16.09
N ARG A 128 12.84 10.63 16.63
CA ARG A 128 13.74 11.74 16.35
C ARG A 128 15.17 11.40 16.78
N HIS A 129 15.35 10.85 17.98
CA HIS A 129 16.67 10.43 18.43
C HIS A 129 17.27 9.37 17.52
N ALA A 130 16.47 8.36 17.11
CA ALA A 130 16.90 7.36 16.14
C ALA A 130 17.35 8.00 14.82
N LEU A 131 16.57 8.95 14.26
CA LEU A 131 16.90 9.65 13.02
C LEU A 131 18.18 10.48 13.13
N THR A 132 18.31 11.30 14.17
CA THR A 132 19.52 12.11 14.41
C THR A 132 20.75 11.25 14.72
N GLY A 133 20.55 10.04 15.24
CA GLY A 133 21.62 9.06 15.43
C GLY A 133 22.14 8.45 14.13
N LEU A 134 21.35 8.50 13.05
CA LEU A 134 21.81 8.10 11.71
C LEU A 134 22.71 9.17 11.08
N SER A 135 22.30 10.44 11.18
CA SER A 135 23.09 11.58 10.71
C SER A 135 22.74 12.84 11.50
N ALA A 136 23.78 13.60 11.89
CA ALA A 136 23.61 14.90 12.53
C ALA A 136 22.96 15.93 11.58
N GLU A 137 22.97 15.69 10.27
CA GLU A 137 22.30 16.56 9.29
C GLU A 137 20.79 16.67 9.55
N PHE A 138 20.15 15.61 10.04
CA PHE A 138 18.73 15.64 10.38
C PHE A 138 18.40 16.57 11.56
N ALA A 139 19.39 16.99 12.36
CA ALA A 139 19.17 18.00 13.40
C ALA A 139 18.89 19.40 12.85
N LYS A 140 19.20 19.65 11.56
CA LYS A 140 18.87 20.90 10.86
C LYS A 140 17.37 21.01 10.54
N LEU A 141 16.64 19.90 10.55
CA LEU A 141 15.20 19.88 10.30
C LEU A 141 14.46 20.51 11.49
N LYS A 142 13.88 21.69 11.25
CA LYS A 142 12.96 22.32 12.20
C LYS A 142 11.58 21.73 11.99
N VAL A 143 10.92 21.41 13.08
CA VAL A 143 9.62 20.75 13.01
C VAL A 143 8.54 21.76 12.65
N GLU A 144 8.75 23.02 13.01
CA GLU A 144 7.82 24.11 12.79
C GLU A 144 7.66 24.47 11.30
N ASP A 145 8.61 24.08 10.44
CA ASP A 145 8.59 24.29 8.98
C ASP A 145 7.71 23.26 8.24
N HIS A 146 6.61 22.85 8.88
CA HIS A 146 5.62 21.91 8.34
C HIS A 146 5.17 22.25 6.91
N MET A 147 5.13 23.55 6.58
CA MET A 147 4.66 24.06 5.29
C MET A 147 5.62 23.75 4.12
N MET A 148 6.93 23.62 4.37
CA MET A 148 7.91 23.27 3.33
C MET A 148 7.81 21.80 2.89
N LEU A 149 7.22 20.95 3.72
CA LEU A 149 7.17 19.50 3.49
C LEU A 149 5.94 19.06 2.67
N VAL A 150 5.07 20.01 2.29
CA VAL A 150 3.73 19.74 1.73
C VAL A 150 3.70 19.82 0.21
N ASP A 151 4.67 20.49 -0.43
CA ASP A 151 4.65 20.65 -1.89
C ASP A 151 4.53 19.29 -2.58
N PRO A 152 3.44 19.03 -3.33
CA PRO A 152 3.20 17.73 -3.92
C PRO A 152 4.28 17.45 -4.97
N VAL A 153 5.14 16.47 -4.69
CA VAL A 153 5.91 15.82 -5.76
C VAL A 153 4.87 15.15 -6.65
N GLY A 154 4.82 15.55 -7.92
CA GLY A 154 3.78 15.18 -8.90
C GLY A 154 3.77 13.69 -9.27
N GLN A 155 3.57 12.81 -8.30
CA GLN A 155 3.32 11.39 -8.51
C GLN A 155 1.83 11.15 -8.57
N VAL A 156 1.32 11.06 -9.79
CA VAL A 156 -0.02 10.55 -10.07
C VAL A 156 0.02 9.03 -9.87
N ASP A 157 -0.26 8.59 -8.65
CA ASP A 157 -0.18 7.18 -8.28
C ASP A 157 -1.39 6.38 -8.81
N ALA A 158 -1.29 5.85 -10.03
CA ALA A 158 -2.28 4.91 -10.60
C ALA A 158 -2.51 3.66 -9.71
N VAL A 159 -1.53 3.31 -8.87
CA VAL A 159 -1.61 2.23 -7.88
C VAL A 159 -2.51 2.60 -6.71
N ALA A 160 -2.63 3.88 -6.35
CA ALA A 160 -3.55 4.37 -5.32
C ALA A 160 -5.01 4.11 -5.73
N ALA A 161 -5.35 4.43 -6.99
CA ALA A 161 -6.68 4.19 -7.54
C ALA A 161 -7.06 2.70 -7.54
N ALA A 162 -6.10 1.81 -7.82
CA ALA A 162 -6.32 0.36 -7.75
C ALA A 162 -6.45 -0.16 -6.30
N ARG A 163 -5.66 0.37 -5.36
CA ARG A 163 -5.70 -0.02 -3.94
C ARG A 163 -6.98 0.43 -3.24
N GLU A 164 -7.50 1.61 -3.57
CA GLU A 164 -8.76 2.12 -3.01
C GLU A 164 -9.97 1.28 -3.45
N GLN A 165 -9.93 0.70 -4.66
CA GLN A 165 -10.92 -0.28 -5.11
C GLN A 165 -10.81 -1.62 -4.36
N VAL A 166 -9.59 -2.04 -3.99
CA VAL A 166 -9.36 -3.25 -3.18
C VAL A 166 -9.80 -3.04 -1.73
N ASP A 167 -9.55 -1.86 -1.13
CA ASP A 167 -9.96 -1.54 0.24
C ASP A 167 -11.49 -1.42 0.35
N ARG A 168 -12.17 -0.82 -0.65
CA ARG A 168 -13.63 -0.85 -0.77
C ARG A 168 -14.18 -2.28 -0.89
N ARG A 169 -13.62 -3.09 -1.79
CA ARG A 169 -14.01 -4.51 -1.93
C ARG A 169 -13.70 -5.33 -0.68
N GLY A 170 -12.63 -5.01 0.05
CA GLY A 170 -12.23 -5.64 1.30
C GLY A 170 -13.19 -5.31 2.46
N ALA A 171 -13.61 -4.04 2.56
CA ALA A 171 -14.61 -3.58 3.52
C ALA A 171 -15.98 -4.23 3.28
N GLU A 172 -16.42 -4.33 2.03
CA GLU A 172 -17.66 -5.02 1.64
C GLU A 172 -17.59 -6.53 1.94
N ARG A 173 -16.45 -7.17 1.70
CA ARG A 173 -16.22 -8.59 2.05
C ARG A 173 -16.28 -8.84 3.55
N HIS A 174 -15.81 -7.89 4.36
CA HIS A 174 -15.86 -7.99 5.82
C HIS A 174 -17.29 -7.87 6.37
N GLN A 175 -18.17 -7.15 5.67
CA GLN A 175 -19.60 -7.05 5.98
C GLN A 175 -20.34 -8.36 5.68
N LEU A 176 -20.00 -9.06 4.60
CA LEU A 176 -20.54 -10.38 4.27
C LEU A 176 -20.08 -11.50 5.23
N LEU A 177 -18.84 -11.45 5.72
CA LEU A 177 -18.31 -12.44 6.67
C LEU A 177 -18.94 -12.34 8.08
N ARG A 178 -19.45 -11.16 8.48
CA ARG A 178 -20.25 -11.02 9.71
C ARG A 178 -21.60 -11.72 9.59
N VAL A 179 -22.25 -11.63 8.44
CA VAL A 179 -23.54 -12.31 8.18
C VAL A 179 -23.35 -13.83 8.14
N HIS A 180 -22.24 -14.32 7.57
CA HIS A 180 -21.96 -15.76 7.52
C HIS A 180 -21.64 -16.36 8.90
N ARG A 181 -20.90 -15.65 9.77
CA ARG A 181 -20.68 -16.09 11.17
C ARG A 181 -21.94 -16.00 12.04
N ALA A 182 -22.79 -14.99 11.83
CA ALA A 182 -24.08 -14.89 12.53
C ALA A 182 -25.05 -16.00 12.11
N LEU A 183 -25.10 -16.35 10.82
CA LEU A 183 -25.87 -17.48 10.31
C LEU A 183 -25.32 -18.83 10.80
N GLN A 184 -24.00 -19.03 10.81
CA GLN A 184 -23.41 -20.25 11.39
C GLN A 184 -23.66 -20.37 12.89
N ALA A 185 -23.60 -19.28 13.65
CA ALA A 185 -23.94 -19.29 15.08
C ALA A 185 -25.43 -19.62 15.32
N LEU A 186 -26.34 -19.15 14.46
CA LEU A 186 -27.76 -19.50 14.52
C LEU A 186 -28.01 -20.97 14.15
N VAL A 187 -27.28 -21.52 13.17
CA VAL A 187 -27.37 -22.94 12.79
C VAL A 187 -26.83 -23.86 13.89
N VAL A 188 -25.73 -23.49 14.54
CA VAL A 188 -25.14 -24.29 15.64
C VAL A 188 -26.00 -24.26 16.91
N LEU A 189 -26.71 -23.16 17.18
CA LEU A 189 -27.66 -23.09 18.30
C LEU A 189 -28.95 -23.88 18.02
N ALA A 190 -29.32 -24.09 16.75
CA ALA A 190 -30.49 -24.88 16.37
C ALA A 190 -30.23 -26.40 16.45
N GLU A 191 -28.97 -26.86 16.42
CA GLU A 191 -28.62 -28.29 16.43
C GLU A 191 -28.43 -28.89 17.84
N GLN A 192 -28.48 -28.09 18.92
CA GLN A 192 -28.23 -28.58 20.29
C GLN A 192 -29.46 -28.77 21.19
N HIS A 193 -30.68 -28.56 20.69
CA HIS A 193 -31.89 -28.75 21.49
C HIS A 193 -32.98 -29.55 20.75
N ASP A 194 -32.94 -30.86 20.93
CA ASP A 194 -34.10 -31.75 20.78
C ASP A 194 -35.13 -31.40 21.86
N GLN A 195 -36.04 -30.49 21.55
CA GLN A 195 -37.40 -30.26 22.12
C GLN A 195 -37.73 -28.77 22.06
N PHE A 196 -38.65 -28.37 21.17
CA PHE A 196 -39.91 -27.65 21.46
C PHE A 196 -40.51 -27.02 20.19
N GLN A 197 -41.85 -27.07 20.14
CA GLN A 197 -42.70 -26.51 19.10
C GLN A 197 -42.76 -24.97 19.11
N LEU A 198 -42.99 -24.40 17.91
CA LEU A 198 -43.81 -23.22 17.61
C LEU A 198 -43.38 -21.84 18.16
N LEU A 199 -42.83 -20.99 17.27
CA LEU A 199 -43.43 -19.72 16.78
C LEU A 199 -42.33 -18.81 16.19
N ALA A 200 -42.28 -18.70 14.86
CA ALA A 200 -41.63 -17.58 14.18
C ALA A 200 -42.57 -17.09 13.07
N VAL A 201 -43.56 -16.30 13.49
CA VAL A 201 -44.31 -15.41 12.60
C VAL A 201 -43.73 -14.02 12.76
N ALA A 202 -43.67 -13.31 11.62
CA ALA A 202 -43.39 -11.89 11.42
C ALA A 202 -41.90 -11.48 11.41
N SER A 203 -41.35 -10.74 10.44
CA SER A 203 -41.85 -10.13 9.20
C SER A 203 -40.65 -9.56 8.45
N THR A 204 -40.45 -9.90 7.19
CA THR A 204 -39.84 -8.98 6.19
C THR A 204 -40.52 -9.23 4.84
N GLN A 205 -41.83 -9.00 4.79
CA GLN A 205 -42.47 -8.49 3.58
C GLN A 205 -42.26 -6.98 3.58
N GLY A 206 -41.43 -6.49 2.66
CA GLY A 206 -41.10 -5.07 2.57
C GLY A 206 -39.91 -4.77 1.66
N ALA A 207 -39.88 -5.36 0.47
CA ALA A 207 -39.08 -4.89 -0.68
C ALA A 207 -39.50 -5.64 -1.95
N VAL A 208 -40.77 -5.48 -2.33
CA VAL A 208 -41.21 -5.67 -3.72
C VAL A 208 -41.39 -4.27 -4.31
N GLN A 209 -40.89 -4.08 -5.53
CA GLN A 209 -40.97 -2.91 -6.42
C GLN A 209 -39.90 -1.82 -6.32
N ALA A 210 -38.81 -2.04 -7.07
CA ALA A 210 -38.22 -1.03 -7.95
C ALA A 210 -37.54 -1.74 -9.16
N GLY A 211 -38.19 -1.62 -10.33
CA GLY A 211 -37.78 -1.89 -11.74
C GLY A 211 -36.67 -2.90 -12.03
N GLU A 212 -36.84 -3.98 -12.80
CA GLU A 212 -37.59 -4.13 -14.07
C GLU A 212 -37.39 -3.00 -15.09
N LEU A 213 -36.20 -2.39 -15.14
CA LEU A 213 -35.71 -1.63 -16.31
C LEU A 213 -34.17 -1.64 -16.30
N ASP A 214 -33.53 -2.73 -16.73
CA ASP A 214 -32.21 -2.65 -17.42
C ASP A 214 -31.66 -3.99 -18.00
N GLU A 215 -32.37 -5.12 -17.87
CA GLU A 215 -31.88 -6.40 -18.44
C GLU A 215 -32.17 -6.59 -19.94
N GLN A 216 -32.82 -5.63 -20.60
CA GLN A 216 -33.03 -5.65 -22.06
C GLN A 216 -31.97 -4.89 -22.86
N GLU A 217 -31.14 -4.05 -22.24
CA GLU A 217 -30.14 -3.23 -22.95
C GLU A 217 -28.76 -3.92 -23.05
N ALA A 218 -28.45 -4.87 -22.15
CA ALA A 218 -27.25 -5.70 -22.23
C ALA A 218 -27.32 -6.83 -23.28
N ARG A 219 -28.51 -7.15 -23.81
CA ARG A 219 -28.67 -8.17 -24.88
C ARG A 219 -28.53 -7.62 -26.30
N ARG A 220 -28.52 -6.30 -26.50
CA ARG A 220 -28.35 -5.67 -27.83
C ARG A 220 -26.93 -5.23 -28.18
N GLN A 221 -25.97 -5.33 -27.26
CA GLN A 221 -24.56 -5.00 -27.55
C GLN A 221 -23.65 -6.23 -27.71
N GLY A 222 -24.19 -7.45 -27.57
CA GLY A 222 -23.45 -8.70 -27.77
C GLY A 222 -23.50 -9.30 -29.19
N GLU A 223 -24.35 -8.78 -30.09
CA GLU A 223 -24.55 -9.35 -31.44
C GLU A 223 -23.80 -8.62 -32.56
N VAL A 224 -23.06 -7.55 -32.27
CA VAL A 224 -22.35 -6.77 -33.31
C VAL A 224 -20.90 -7.25 -33.56
N PHE A 225 -20.36 -8.18 -32.77
CA PHE A 225 -18.97 -8.64 -32.92
C PHE A 225 -18.77 -10.04 -33.51
N LEU A 226 -19.81 -10.65 -34.10
CA LEU A 226 -19.72 -11.99 -34.74
C LEU A 226 -20.13 -12.01 -36.24
N GLN A 227 -19.92 -10.91 -36.97
CA GLN A 227 -20.12 -10.91 -38.45
C GLN A 227 -18.89 -10.60 -39.30
N GLN A 228 -17.67 -10.57 -38.74
CA GLN A 228 -16.46 -10.51 -39.57
C GLN A 228 -15.48 -11.61 -39.21
N ALA A 229 -15.85 -12.85 -39.53
CA ALA A 229 -14.87 -13.89 -39.81
C ALA A 229 -15.41 -14.82 -40.90
N VAL A 230 -14.52 -15.10 -41.86
CA VAL A 230 -14.59 -16.13 -42.91
C VAL A 230 -15.20 -15.68 -44.25
N ALA A 231 -14.33 -15.18 -45.14
CA ALA A 231 -14.33 -15.61 -46.53
C ALA A 231 -13.06 -16.46 -46.77
N LEU A 232 -13.29 -17.75 -46.98
CA LEU A 232 -12.33 -18.80 -47.25
C LEU A 232 -12.18 -18.90 -48.78
N GLU A 233 -11.01 -18.56 -49.34
CA GLU A 233 -10.61 -19.08 -50.65
C GLU A 233 -9.17 -19.59 -50.61
N ARG A 234 -9.02 -20.86 -50.94
CA ARG A 234 -7.79 -21.54 -51.36
C ARG A 234 -8.06 -22.11 -52.77
N PRO A 235 -7.08 -22.71 -53.48
CA PRO A 235 -5.73 -22.28 -53.81
C PRO A 235 -5.48 -22.36 -55.33
N ARG A 236 -4.45 -21.71 -55.89
CA ARG A 236 -3.89 -22.12 -57.19
C ARG A 236 -2.37 -22.07 -57.20
N HIS A 237 -1.79 -23.25 -57.42
CA HIS A 237 -0.42 -23.43 -57.87
C HIS A 237 -0.26 -22.91 -59.29
N HIS A 238 0.81 -22.16 -59.55
CA HIS A 238 1.58 -22.32 -60.78
C HIS A 238 3.05 -21.96 -60.57
N ARG A 239 3.86 -22.60 -61.38
CA ARG A 239 5.32 -22.82 -61.33
C ARG A 239 5.97 -21.93 -62.42
N GLN A 240 7.29 -21.67 -62.28
CA GLN A 240 8.24 -21.08 -63.27
C GLN A 240 8.33 -19.54 -63.23
N GLN A 241 9.47 -18.83 -63.35
CA GLN A 241 10.89 -19.03 -63.76
C GLN A 241 11.70 -17.90 -63.05
N ARG A 242 12.89 -18.10 -62.46
CA ARG A 242 14.27 -18.02 -63.02
C ARG A 242 14.70 -16.64 -63.61
N VAL A 243 15.88 -16.17 -63.14
CA VAL A 243 16.82 -15.14 -63.69
C VAL A 243 16.37 -13.67 -63.50
N LEU A 244 17.14 -12.71 -62.97
CA LEU A 244 18.57 -12.34 -63.07
C LEU A 244 19.20 -12.04 -61.69
#